data_AF-A0A2H9NA69-F1
#
_entry.id   AF-A0A2H9NA69-F1
#
_cell.length_a   1.000
_cell.length_b   1.000
_cell.length_c   1.000
_cell.angle_alpha   90.00
_cell.angle_beta   90.00
_cell.angle_gamma   90.00
#
_symmetry.space_group_name_H-M   'P 1'
#
loop_
_entity.id
_entity.type
_entity.pdbx_description
1 polymer ?
#
loop_
_entity_poly.entity_id
_entity_poly.type
_entity_poly.pdbx_seq_one_letter_code
_entity_poly.pdbx_strand_id
1 'polypeptide(L)'
;MHDIGYLNLCSEVFEKIYVSQSVYDEVKQSGMRSLMAQIEELIGNKFIIIKKCGNVALVNSLRSFLGSGEAETITLALELKDAEVVILDDLKARNLYARLGVNKRLLGTIGVLKFMFTHGISKESVDTVITKLGQAGFRFKKDLFKDC
;
A
#
# COMPACT_ATOMS: atom_id res chain seq x y z
N MET A 1 0.26 -7.68 1.10
CA MET A 1 -0.46 -7.56 2.40
C MET A 1 -1.59 -8.56 2.54
N HIS A 2 -2.54 -8.61 1.60
CA HIS A 2 -3.70 -9.50 1.73
C HIS A 2 -3.35 -11.00 1.63
N ASP A 3 -2.46 -11.37 0.71
CA ASP A 3 -2.02 -12.75 0.40
C ASP A 3 -1.40 -13.48 1.60
N ILE A 4 -0.91 -12.71 2.57
CA ILE A 4 -0.23 -13.19 3.77
C ILE A 4 -1.08 -13.04 5.05
N GLY A 5 -2.26 -12.42 4.95
CA GLY A 5 -3.19 -12.19 6.07
C GLY A 5 -3.01 -10.87 6.84
N TYR A 6 -2.18 -9.94 6.33
CA TYR A 6 -1.75 -8.74 7.08
C TYR A 6 -2.61 -7.49 6.84
N LEU A 7 -3.64 -7.58 6.00
CA LEU A 7 -4.51 -6.44 5.68
C LEU A 7 -5.24 -5.91 6.93
N ASN A 8 -5.73 -6.80 7.79
CA ASN A 8 -6.41 -6.41 9.03
C ASN A 8 -5.44 -5.81 10.06
N LEU A 9 -4.18 -6.25 10.10
CA LEU A 9 -3.17 -5.67 10.99
C LEU A 9 -2.80 -4.22 10.63
N CYS A 10 -3.18 -3.73 9.44
CA CYS A 10 -2.96 -2.34 9.07
C CYS A 10 -3.67 -1.35 9.99
N SER A 11 -4.77 -1.72 10.66
CA SER A 11 -5.45 -0.84 11.63
C SER A 11 -4.67 -0.62 12.94
N GLU A 12 -3.68 -1.47 13.22
CA GLU A 12 -2.73 -1.29 14.33
C GLU A 12 -1.55 -0.38 13.95
N VAL A 13 -1.41 -0.02 12.66
CA VAL A 13 -0.30 0.78 12.12
C VAL A 13 -0.75 2.17 11.65
N PHE A 14 -1.98 2.27 11.12
CA PHE A 14 -2.53 3.49 10.55
C PHE A 14 -3.89 3.80 11.19
N GLU A 15 -4.21 5.08 11.36
CA GLU A 15 -5.56 5.52 11.75
C GLU A 15 -6.58 5.24 10.63
N LYS A 16 -6.15 5.45 9.38
CA LYS A 16 -6.96 5.31 8.15
C LYS A 16 -6.05 5.12 6.93
N ILE A 17 -6.57 4.49 5.89
CA ILE A 17 -5.88 4.30 4.61
C ILE A 17 -6.73 4.89 3.48
N TYR A 18 -6.13 5.78 2.71
CA TYR A 18 -6.70 6.24 1.44
C TYR A 18 -6.30 5.30 0.31
N VAL A 19 -7.29 4.82 -0.46
CA VAL A 19 -7.08 3.96 -1.62
C VAL A 19 -7.58 4.70 -2.87
N SER A 20 -6.78 4.70 -3.93
CA SER A 20 -7.19 5.30 -5.21
C SER A 20 -8.31 4.51 -5.87
N GLN A 21 -9.19 5.20 -6.60
CA GLN A 21 -10.30 4.57 -7.31
C GLN A 21 -9.80 3.46 -8.25
N SER A 22 -8.71 3.71 -9.01
CA SER A 22 -8.12 2.69 -9.88
C SER A 22 -7.69 1.42 -9.12
N VAL A 23 -7.11 1.53 -7.92
CA VAL A 23 -6.72 0.35 -7.12
C VAL A 23 -7.95 -0.43 -6.62
N TYR A 24 -8.97 0.27 -6.13
CA TYR A 24 -10.23 -0.38 -5.73
C TYR A 24 -10.91 -1.07 -6.91
N ASP A 25 -10.96 -0.42 -8.08
CA ASP A 25 -11.58 -0.97 -9.28
C ASP A 25 -10.80 -2.19 -9.82
N GLU A 26 -9.46 -2.19 -9.72
CA GLU A 26 -8.61 -3.34 -10.06
C GLU A 26 -8.87 -4.53 -9.14
N VAL A 27 -8.89 -4.31 -7.82
CA VAL A 27 -9.18 -5.38 -6.85
C VAL A 27 -10.60 -5.91 -7.04
N LYS A 28 -11.58 -5.06 -7.34
CA LYS A 28 -12.95 -5.46 -7.66
C LYS A 28 -13.05 -6.30 -8.94
N GLN A 29 -12.26 -5.96 -9.96
CA GLN A 29 -12.18 -6.70 -11.23
C GLN A 29 -11.44 -8.04 -11.11
N SER A 30 -10.57 -8.21 -10.11
CA SER A 30 -9.83 -9.47 -9.87
C SER A 30 -10.72 -10.69 -9.60
N GLY A 31 -11.99 -10.48 -9.23
CA GLY A 31 -12.92 -11.55 -8.86
C GLY A 31 -12.67 -12.18 -7.48
N MET A 32 -11.68 -11.71 -6.71
CA MET A 32 -11.34 -12.21 -5.38
C MET A 32 -12.39 -11.84 -4.32
N ARG A 33 -13.49 -12.60 -4.27
CA ARG A 33 -14.65 -12.35 -3.39
C ARG A 33 -14.30 -12.20 -1.91
N SER A 34 -13.37 -13.01 -1.40
CA SER A 34 -12.94 -12.97 0.00
C SER A 34 -12.17 -11.69 0.34
N LEU A 35 -11.30 -11.23 -0.55
CA LEU A 35 -10.60 -9.95 -0.43
C LEU A 35 -11.59 -8.78 -0.51
N MET A 36 -12.51 -8.82 -1.48
CA MET A 36 -13.53 -7.78 -1.59
C MET A 36 -14.43 -7.68 -0.35
N ALA A 37 -14.84 -8.82 0.24
CA ALA A 37 -15.60 -8.79 1.49
C ALA A 37 -14.84 -8.10 2.64
N GLN A 38 -13.54 -8.38 2.80
CA GLN A 38 -12.69 -7.70 3.79
C GLN A 38 -12.55 -6.20 3.49
N ILE A 39 -12.36 -5.82 2.23
CA ILE A 39 -12.26 -4.41 1.84
C ILE A 39 -13.57 -3.65 2.11
N GLU A 40 -14.72 -4.21 1.77
CA GLU A 40 -16.03 -3.59 2.04
C GLU A 40 -16.31 -3.47 3.56
N GLU A 41 -15.88 -4.45 4.38
CA GLU A 41 -15.92 -4.34 5.85
C GLU A 41 -15.05 -3.18 6.36
N LEU A 42 -13.81 -3.08 5.89
CA LEU A 42 -12.88 -2.00 6.27
C LEU A 42 -13.34 -0.62 5.75
N ILE A 43 -14.09 -0.56 4.64
CA ILE A 43 -14.77 0.65 4.16
C ILE A 43 -15.95 1.00 5.07
N GLY A 44 -16.79 0.03 5.45
CA GLY A 44 -17.90 0.21 6.37
C GLY A 44 -17.46 0.74 7.74
N ASN A 45 -16.33 0.24 8.24
CA ASN A 45 -15.67 0.70 9.45
C ASN A 45 -14.89 2.03 9.29
N LYS A 46 -14.95 2.65 8.11
CA LYS A 46 -14.26 3.92 7.73
C LYS A 46 -12.72 3.89 7.80
N PHE A 47 -12.13 2.70 7.93
CA PHE A 47 -10.69 2.51 7.95
C PHE A 47 -10.10 2.69 6.54
N ILE A 48 -10.74 2.08 5.52
CA ILE A 48 -10.40 2.30 4.11
C ILE A 48 -11.32 3.37 3.53
N ILE A 49 -10.72 4.39 2.92
CA ILE A 49 -11.44 5.50 2.27
C ILE A 49 -11.06 5.52 0.79
N ILE A 50 -12.02 5.18 -0.08
CA ILE A 50 -11.82 5.25 -1.52
C ILE A 50 -11.87 6.71 -1.98
N LYS A 51 -10.83 7.15 -2.71
CA LYS A 51 -10.69 8.51 -3.22
C LYS A 51 -10.46 8.53 -4.72
N LYS A 52 -11.18 9.43 -5.40
CA LYS A 52 -10.90 9.84 -6.78
C LYS A 52 -9.95 11.03 -6.75
N CYS A 53 -8.98 11.06 -7.66
CA CYS A 53 -8.06 12.20 -7.83
C CYS A 53 -8.82 13.42 -8.37
N GLY A 54 -8.46 14.62 -7.91
CA GLY A 54 -8.92 15.87 -8.53
C GLY A 54 -8.14 16.23 -9.79
N ASN A 55 -6.83 16.02 -9.78
CA ASN A 55 -5.90 16.43 -10.84
C ASN A 55 -5.78 15.37 -11.94
N VAL A 56 -6.83 15.26 -12.77
CA VAL A 56 -6.88 14.34 -13.92
C VAL A 56 -5.72 14.55 -14.91
N ALA A 57 -5.24 15.80 -15.06
CA ALA A 57 -4.11 16.11 -15.92
C ALA A 57 -2.80 15.46 -15.43
N LEU A 58 -2.52 15.53 -14.13
CA LEU A 58 -1.37 14.85 -13.53
C LEU A 58 -1.49 13.33 -13.62
N VAL A 59 -2.67 12.76 -13.31
CA VAL A 59 -2.92 11.31 -13.46
C VAL A 59 -2.61 10.85 -14.88
N ASN A 60 -3.11 11.56 -15.90
CA ASN A 60 -2.87 11.20 -17.30
C ASN A 60 -1.40 11.33 -17.71
N SER A 61 -0.68 12.33 -17.19
CA SER A 61 0.77 12.48 -17.42
C SER A 61 1.58 11.34 -16.77
N LEU A 62 1.23 10.93 -15.54
CA LEU A 62 1.89 9.84 -14.83
C LEU A 62 1.58 8.46 -15.43
N ARG A 63 0.37 8.25 -15.97
CA ARG A 63 -0.05 7.02 -16.65
C ARG A 63 0.78 6.67 -17.90
N SER A 64 1.51 7.62 -18.48
CA SER A 64 2.49 7.33 -19.56
C SER A 64 3.72 6.54 -19.07
N PHE A 65 3.95 6.48 -17.75
CA PHE A 65 5.13 5.84 -17.15
C PHE A 65 4.78 4.78 -16.10
N LEU A 66 3.58 4.85 -15.51
CA LEU A 66 3.12 4.06 -14.37
C LEU A 66 1.74 3.43 -14.65
N GLY A 67 1.40 2.36 -13.93
CA GLY A 67 0.04 1.81 -13.93
C GLY A 67 -0.99 2.79 -13.35
N SER A 68 -2.27 2.63 -13.71
CA SER A 68 -3.34 3.55 -13.30
C SER A 68 -3.46 3.72 -11.79
N GLY A 69 -3.34 2.63 -11.02
CA GLY A 69 -3.35 2.67 -9.56
C GLY A 69 -2.17 3.47 -8.98
N GLU A 70 -0.95 3.25 -9.46
CA GLU A 70 0.25 3.97 -9.02
C GLU A 70 0.18 5.47 -9.37
N ALA A 71 -0.25 5.80 -10.59
CA ALA A 71 -0.42 7.19 -11.05
C ALA A 71 -1.45 7.96 -10.21
N GLU A 72 -2.58 7.33 -9.87
CA GLU A 72 -3.58 7.92 -8.98
C GLU A 72 -3.10 8.00 -7.53
N THR A 73 -2.43 6.96 -7.00
CA THR A 73 -1.92 6.97 -5.61
C THR A 73 -0.87 8.06 -5.40
N ILE A 74 0.02 8.30 -6.37
CA ILE A 74 0.96 9.43 -6.36
C ILE A 74 0.24 10.78 -6.42
N THR A 75 -0.91 10.86 -7.10
CA THR A 75 -1.72 12.09 -7.24
C THR A 75 -2.65 12.35 -6.04
N LEU A 76 -2.99 11.32 -5.24
CA LEU A 76 -3.66 11.45 -3.93
C LEU A 76 -2.67 11.73 -2.80
N ALA A 77 -1.47 11.14 -2.85
CA ALA A 77 -0.28 11.84 -2.36
C ALA A 77 -0.12 13.16 -3.14
N LEU A 78 0.67 14.13 -2.69
CA LEU A 78 0.41 15.55 -3.02
C LEU A 78 -0.97 16.01 -2.48
N GLU A 79 -2.09 15.78 -3.19
CA GLU A 79 -3.44 16.34 -2.92
C GLU A 79 -3.89 16.30 -1.44
N LEU A 80 -3.80 15.13 -0.80
CA LEU A 80 -4.27 14.91 0.57
C LEU A 80 -3.30 15.50 1.60
N LYS A 81 -3.62 16.65 2.19
CA LYS A 81 -2.72 17.33 3.15
C LYS A 81 -2.50 16.56 4.47
N ASP A 82 -3.44 15.70 4.84
CA ASP A 82 -3.46 14.89 6.05
C ASP A 82 -2.82 13.49 5.89
N ALA A 83 -2.41 13.11 4.69
CA ALA A 83 -1.71 11.85 4.44
C ALA A 83 -0.20 12.01 4.69
N GLU A 84 0.29 11.49 5.81
CA GLU A 84 1.73 11.54 6.17
C GLU A 84 2.61 10.51 5.46
N VAL A 85 2.00 9.43 4.97
CA VAL A 85 2.65 8.26 4.39
C VAL A 85 2.04 7.98 3.03
N VAL A 86 2.87 7.60 2.05
CA VAL A 86 2.42 6.94 0.82
C VAL A 86 3.03 5.54 0.76
N ILE A 87 2.24 4.57 0.33
CA ILE A 87 2.67 3.18 0.13
C ILE A 87 2.68 2.92 -1.37
N LEU A 88 3.86 2.65 -1.94
CA LEU A 88 4.06 2.31 -3.36
C LEU A 88 4.93 1.06 -3.44
N ASP A 89 4.43 0.01 -4.11
CA ASP A 89 5.15 -1.26 -4.22
C ASP A 89 5.97 -1.38 -5.51
N ASP A 90 5.64 -0.63 -6.58
CA ASP A 90 6.47 -0.56 -7.78
C ASP A 90 7.72 0.32 -7.61
N LEU A 91 8.85 -0.15 -8.18
CA LEU A 91 10.13 0.56 -8.12
C LEU A 91 10.15 1.84 -8.96
N LYS A 92 9.45 1.89 -10.11
CA LYS A 92 9.38 3.11 -10.93
C LYS A 92 8.51 4.15 -10.24
N ALA A 93 7.36 3.75 -9.69
CA ALA A 93 6.48 4.60 -8.89
C ALA A 93 7.23 5.23 -7.72
N ARG A 94 7.92 4.43 -6.91
CA ARG A 94 8.80 4.90 -5.83
C ARG A 94 9.89 5.88 -6.30
N ASN A 95 10.59 5.56 -7.38
CA ASN A 95 11.67 6.40 -7.91
C ASN A 95 11.15 7.72 -8.48
N LEU A 96 9.96 7.72 -9.09
CA LEU A 96 9.30 8.94 -9.54
C LEU A 96 8.86 9.78 -8.35
N TYR A 97 8.20 9.16 -7.36
CA TYR A 97 7.73 9.84 -6.14
C TYR A 97 8.86 10.56 -5.39
N ALA A 98 9.99 9.89 -5.20
CA ALA A 98 11.16 10.48 -4.54
C ALA A 98 11.71 11.71 -5.28
N ARG A 99 11.54 11.81 -6.60
CA ARG A 99 11.96 12.97 -7.41
C ARG A 99 10.98 14.15 -7.35
N LEU A 100 9.74 13.93 -6.90
CA LEU A 100 8.74 15.00 -6.75
C LEU A 100 8.98 15.88 -5.52
N GLY A 101 9.95 15.56 -4.64
CA GLY A 101 10.31 16.39 -3.50
C GLY A 101 9.22 16.52 -2.43
N VAL A 102 8.37 15.50 -2.29
CA VAL A 102 7.21 15.53 -1.38
C VAL A 102 7.63 15.23 0.06
N ASN A 103 7.17 16.02 1.02
CA ASN A 103 7.48 15.88 2.45
C ASN A 103 6.77 14.70 3.16
N LYS A 104 6.19 13.75 2.42
CA LYS A 104 5.48 12.58 2.97
C LYS A 104 6.40 11.36 2.95
N ARG A 105 6.28 10.50 3.96
CA ARG A 105 7.12 9.30 4.09
C ARG A 105 6.75 8.28 3.01
N LEU A 106 7.73 7.87 2.21
CA LEU A 106 7.56 6.79 1.24
C LEU A 106 7.84 5.44 1.89
N LEU A 107 6.83 4.58 1.93
CA LEU A 107 6.95 3.16 2.29
C LEU A 107 6.59 2.27 1.09
N GLY A 108 6.91 0.99 1.21
CA GLY A 108 6.29 -0.11 0.49
C GLY A 108 5.89 -1.21 1.48
N THR A 109 5.25 -2.27 1.02
CA THR A 109 4.76 -3.41 1.82
C THR A 109 5.81 -3.92 2.82
N ILE A 110 7.08 -4.08 2.41
CA ILE A 110 8.15 -4.54 3.32
C ILE A 110 8.43 -3.54 4.46
N GLY A 111 8.32 -2.24 4.21
CA GLY A 111 8.48 -1.20 5.25
C GLY A 111 7.36 -1.23 6.28
N VAL A 112 6.12 -1.46 5.83
CA VAL A 112 4.95 -1.65 6.71
C VAL A 112 5.11 -2.92 7.55
N LEU A 113 5.52 -4.03 6.94
CA LEU A 113 5.78 -5.28 7.67
C LEU A 113 6.91 -5.15 8.68
N LYS A 114 8.02 -4.48 8.33
CA LYS A 114 9.10 -4.18 9.28
C LYS A 114 8.58 -3.41 10.49
N PHE A 115 7.76 -2.38 10.27
CA PHE A 115 7.14 -1.62 11.36
C PHE A 115 6.30 -2.51 12.27
N MET A 116 5.48 -3.40 11.70
CA MET A 116 4.65 -4.34 12.47
C MET A 116 5.47 -5.30 13.34
N PHE A 117 6.63 -5.76 12.87
CA PHE A 117 7.51 -6.62 13.69
C PHE A 117 8.21 -5.84 14.79
N THR A 118 8.87 -4.72 14.45
CA THR A 118 9.65 -3.94 15.43
C THR A 118 8.82 -3.35 16.56
N HIS A 119 7.49 -3.25 16.40
CA HIS A 119 6.55 -2.79 17.42
C HIS A 119 5.70 -3.92 18.04
N GLY A 120 6.00 -5.19 17.74
CA GLY A 120 5.32 -6.35 18.34
C GLY A 120 3.85 -6.53 17.92
N ILE A 121 3.43 -5.90 16.81
CA ILE A 121 2.06 -5.98 16.28
C ILE A 121 1.81 -7.37 15.67
N SER A 122 2.77 -7.93 14.94
CA SER A 122 2.69 -9.31 14.49
C SER A 122 3.18 -10.28 15.57
N LYS A 123 2.41 -11.34 15.77
CA LYS A 123 2.75 -12.48 16.65
C LYS A 123 3.44 -13.63 15.90
N GLU A 124 3.56 -13.55 14.58
CA GLU A 124 4.30 -14.55 13.80
C GLU A 124 5.80 -14.29 13.86
N SER A 125 6.62 -15.32 13.63
CA SER A 125 8.06 -15.10 13.45
C SER A 125 8.34 -14.42 12.10
N VAL A 126 9.38 -13.58 12.09
CA VAL A 126 9.91 -12.94 10.87
C VAL A 126 10.19 -13.99 9.77
N ASP A 127 10.79 -15.12 10.11
CA ASP A 127 11.08 -16.21 9.16
C ASP A 127 9.81 -16.82 8.54
N THR A 128 8.71 -16.90 9.29
CA THR A 128 7.42 -17.38 8.78
C THR A 128 6.90 -16.44 7.70
N VAL A 129 6.96 -15.13 7.93
CA VAL A 129 6.48 -14.13 6.95
C VAL A 129 7.45 -13.98 5.78
N ILE A 130 8.76 -14.09 5.97
CA ILE A 130 9.74 -14.18 4.87
C ILE A 130 9.41 -15.37 3.96
N THR A 131 9.03 -16.51 4.54
CA THR A 131 8.60 -17.71 3.80
C THR A 131 7.29 -17.46 3.04
N LYS A 132 6.25 -16.93 3.70
CA LYS A 132 4.96 -16.58 3.08
C LYS A 132 5.13 -15.58 1.92
N LEU A 133 5.92 -14.52 2.10
CA LEU A 133 6.23 -13.53 1.06
C LEU A 133 6.91 -14.18 -0.15
N GLY A 134 7.88 -15.08 0.07
CA GLY A 134 8.53 -15.83 -1.00
C GLY A 134 7.57 -16.73 -1.76
N GLN A 135 6.68 -17.43 -1.06
CA GLN A 135 5.62 -18.27 -1.66
C GLN A 135 4.60 -17.44 -2.46
N ALA A 136 4.26 -16.25 -2.00
CA ALA A 136 3.43 -15.27 -2.72
C ALA A 136 4.20 -14.51 -3.83
N GLY A 137 5.44 -14.89 -4.14
CA GLY A 137 6.21 -14.34 -5.27
C GLY A 137 6.88 -12.98 -5.03
N PHE A 138 6.83 -12.42 -3.81
CA PHE A 138 7.45 -11.13 -3.50
C PHE A 138 8.99 -11.21 -3.59
N ARG A 139 9.59 -10.30 -4.35
CA ARG A 139 11.05 -10.16 -4.48
C ARG A 139 11.56 -9.09 -3.53
N PHE A 140 12.33 -9.48 -2.52
CA PHE A 140 12.92 -8.57 -1.54
C PHE A 140 14.29 -9.10 -1.06
N LYS A 141 15.11 -8.22 -0.48
CA LYS A 141 16.33 -8.64 0.23
C LYS A 141 15.95 -9.04 1.65
N LYS A 142 16.29 -10.27 2.08
CA LYS A 142 16.02 -10.75 3.45
C LYS A 142 16.58 -9.79 4.52
N ASP A 143 17.73 -9.19 4.24
CA ASP A 143 18.41 -8.17 5.03
C ASP A 143 17.53 -6.98 5.46
N LEU A 144 16.42 -6.71 4.78
CA LEU A 144 15.47 -5.67 5.19
C LEU A 144 14.87 -5.94 6.59
N PHE A 145 14.80 -7.21 7.00
CA PHE A 145 14.26 -7.67 8.29
C PHE A 145 15.34 -7.95 9.35
N LYS A 146 16.62 -7.56 9.16
CA LYS A 146 17.71 -7.90 10.09
C LYS A 146 17.61 -7.32 11.51
N ASP A 147 16.77 -6.30 11.69
CA ASP A 147 16.59 -5.56 12.95
C ASP A 147 15.14 -5.69 13.48
N CYS A 148 14.45 -6.76 13.09
CA CYS A 148 13.05 -7.07 13.47
C CYS A 148 12.98 -8.09 14.60
#